data_AF-A0A2V6IUQ0-F1
#
_entry.id   AF-A0A2V6IUQ0-F1
#
_cell.length_a   1.000
_cell.length_b   1.000
_cell.length_c   1.000
_cell.angle_alpha   90.00
_cell.angle_beta   90.00
_cell.angle_gamma   90.00
#
_symmetry.space_group_name_H-M   'P 1'
#
loop_
_entity.id
_entity.type
_entity.pdbx_description
1 polymer ?
#
loop_
_entity_poly.entity_id
_entity_poly.type
_entity_poly.pdbx_seq_one_letter_code
_entity_poly.pdbx_strand_id
1 'polypeptide(L)'
;MKKRTKITLRTKIYLTIVGLLSLTGVFYAQFPPSHPTPFVFTVPFPTSAAAAPDLLLVSEYCSENIDTVDCNGFATLFATLPGFGSCQEKYMAIAPSQSGPPNNTFTPRDVFVTEGPNVYKITGGIVTLFAGPIAGCLSADHNGITFDHFGPVGPPGFGFDMIVTCQEGSVFRINGAGAVTPIASLPLPVGGEIEGPAVVPPGFGPHGGKIWVADESDNSVHAIGPPPTYTVTLNILSHVSTEGVFVIPQAPCAFCDLPPTGPSAFFQTEQQMFQLVWRYPLTDFTLPPPGLGGNVLLTSEAGVAGSDTSLVTVSGGAYVQTSFGPRIPGVNEGGSMVDCDVPLVSPTPTPTATATATATATATATATATATATATATATATFTPTPTPTPTPTPTPTAPALICPTAYSSAICSLGSFAKFSVLVLDSSVCPSSVDFSSPDTLVQGDIGLCGGTSGAIKKLTVDGDIVRDTTPPGTNVTISNDVKFTTGHGIQDQDLSAACGAGGTGGDCRNASQCASGLPCTQNVGDLTTSMTFTGNGGLNVICINNINLVKATITIQGGPSDTFIFNVTGPGVGVPASHILNNVKTTLVGVNPSQILWNVTFLPMAAERN
;
A
#
# COMPACT_ATOMS: atom_id res chain seq x y z
N MET A 1 40.43 -14.03 -57.82
CA MET A 1 39.21 -13.17 -57.73
C MET A 1 38.15 -13.89 -56.91
N LYS A 2 37.97 -13.56 -55.62
CA LYS A 2 36.90 -14.13 -54.79
C LYS A 2 35.59 -13.38 -55.08
N LYS A 3 34.56 -14.10 -55.57
CA LYS A 3 33.20 -13.58 -55.79
C LYS A 3 32.66 -13.04 -54.45
N ARG A 4 32.44 -11.72 -54.36
CA ARG A 4 31.67 -11.13 -53.25
C ARG A 4 30.20 -11.54 -53.44
N THR A 5 29.72 -12.41 -52.57
CA THR A 5 28.30 -12.80 -52.50
C THR A 5 27.48 -11.56 -52.13
N LYS A 6 26.66 -11.06 -53.06
CA LYS A 6 25.77 -9.92 -52.81
C LYS A 6 24.66 -10.37 -51.87
N ILE A 7 24.71 -9.91 -50.62
CA ILE A 7 23.61 -10.05 -49.66
C ILE A 7 22.41 -9.29 -50.21
N THR A 8 21.27 -9.98 -50.34
CA THR A 8 20.04 -9.39 -50.91
C THR A 8 19.50 -8.28 -50.01
N LEU A 9 18.79 -7.32 -50.59
CA LEU A 9 18.24 -6.17 -49.86
C LEU A 9 17.31 -6.62 -48.71
N ARG A 10 16.55 -7.70 -48.92
CA ARG A 10 15.67 -8.31 -47.91
C ARG A 10 16.44 -8.84 -46.71
N THR A 11 17.58 -9.50 -46.93
CA THR A 11 18.45 -10.01 -45.87
C THR A 11 19.15 -8.88 -45.10
N LYS A 12 19.50 -7.77 -45.78
CA LYS A 12 20.03 -6.58 -45.10
C LYS A 12 18.99 -5.93 -44.19
N ILE A 13 17.75 -5.76 -44.67
CA ILE A 13 16.66 -5.19 -43.87
C ILE A 13 16.38 -6.05 -42.63
N TYR A 14 16.36 -7.39 -42.78
CA TYR A 14 16.18 -8.29 -41.63
C TYR A 14 17.30 -8.19 -40.60
N LEU A 15 18.57 -8.19 -41.04
CA LEU A 15 19.71 -8.05 -40.13
C LEU A 15 19.75 -6.67 -39.46
N THR A 16 19.33 -5.61 -40.16
CA THR A 16 19.22 -4.26 -39.60
C THR A 16 18.07 -4.16 -38.60
N ILE A 17 16.92 -4.80 -38.85
CA ILE A 17 15.80 -4.83 -37.90
C ILE A 17 16.15 -5.67 -36.67
N VAL A 18 16.76 -6.84 -36.82
CA VAL A 18 17.25 -7.65 -35.69
C VAL A 18 18.35 -6.90 -34.92
N GLY A 19 19.25 -6.22 -35.63
CA GLY A 19 20.26 -5.34 -35.04
C GLY A 19 19.66 -4.17 -34.26
N LEU A 20 18.66 -3.47 -34.82
CA LEU A 20 17.95 -2.38 -34.14
C LEU A 20 17.08 -2.88 -32.97
N LEU A 21 16.43 -4.04 -33.07
CA LEU A 21 15.69 -4.67 -31.97
C LEU A 21 16.63 -5.10 -30.84
N SER A 22 17.81 -5.62 -31.18
CA SER A 22 18.85 -5.92 -30.18
C SER A 22 19.46 -4.66 -29.57
N LEU A 23 19.57 -3.55 -30.33
CA LEU A 23 20.04 -2.27 -29.81
C LEU A 23 18.99 -1.62 -28.91
N THR A 24 17.70 -1.69 -29.26
CA THR A 24 16.62 -1.24 -28.38
C THR A 24 16.54 -2.11 -27.13
N GLY A 25 16.78 -3.43 -27.21
CA GLY A 25 16.88 -4.29 -26.02
C GLY A 25 18.05 -3.95 -25.09
N VAL A 26 19.17 -3.46 -25.64
CA VAL A 26 20.35 -3.02 -24.87
C VAL A 26 20.19 -1.61 -24.29
N PHE A 27 19.40 -0.74 -24.93
CA PHE A 27 19.00 0.56 -24.34
C PHE A 27 17.77 0.46 -23.41
N TYR A 28 17.03 -0.66 -23.44
CA TYR A 28 15.94 -1.00 -22.51
C TYR A 28 16.39 -1.90 -21.35
N ALA A 29 17.69 -2.20 -21.24
CA ALA A 29 18.24 -2.90 -20.08
C ALA A 29 18.14 -2.00 -18.84
N GLN A 30 17.07 -2.26 -18.08
CA GLN A 30 16.97 -2.27 -16.61
C GLN A 30 17.54 -1.06 -15.85
N PHE A 31 16.63 -0.22 -15.37
CA PHE A 31 16.76 0.60 -14.16
C PHE A 31 17.97 1.55 -14.12
N PRO A 32 17.97 2.63 -13.31
CA PRO A 32 19.20 3.41 -13.15
C PRO A 32 20.30 2.45 -12.66
N PRO A 33 21.51 2.43 -13.26
CA PRO A 33 22.61 1.53 -12.89
C PRO A 33 23.19 1.77 -11.46
N SER A 34 22.44 2.46 -10.61
CA SER A 34 22.79 2.91 -9.26
C SER A 34 21.96 2.27 -8.15
N HIS A 35 21.08 1.30 -8.45
CA HIS A 35 20.23 0.63 -7.44
C HIS A 35 20.41 -0.88 -7.46
N PRO A 36 20.46 -1.58 -6.31
CA PRO A 36 20.16 -1.06 -4.98
C PRO A 36 21.26 -0.16 -4.40
N THR A 37 20.91 0.63 -3.39
CA THR A 37 21.84 1.45 -2.61
C THR A 37 21.86 1.05 -1.15
N PRO A 38 22.99 1.19 -0.43
CA PRO A 38 23.02 1.03 1.02
C PRO A 38 22.03 1.96 1.74
N PHE A 39 21.40 1.47 2.81
CA PHE A 39 20.43 2.23 3.58
C PHE A 39 20.70 2.21 5.08
N VAL A 40 20.82 1.02 5.67
CA VAL A 40 21.05 0.82 7.11
C VAL A 40 22.43 0.27 7.32
N PHE A 41 23.15 0.84 8.28
CA PHE A 41 24.54 0.51 8.60
C PHE A 41 24.75 0.13 10.06
N THR A 42 23.69 0.19 10.88
CA THR A 42 23.78 0.12 12.33
C THR A 42 23.27 -1.19 12.92
N VAL A 43 22.65 -2.05 12.11
CA VAL A 43 22.18 -3.37 12.54
C VAL A 43 23.31 -4.37 12.32
N PRO A 44 23.84 -5.00 13.39
CA PRO A 44 24.92 -5.97 13.25
C PRO A 44 24.40 -7.28 12.64
N PHE A 45 25.10 -7.78 11.63
CA PHE A 45 24.78 -9.03 10.94
C PHE A 45 23.26 -9.17 10.60
N PRO A 46 22.70 -8.28 9.77
CA PRO A 46 21.26 -8.30 9.50
C PRO A 46 20.86 -9.55 8.71
N THR A 47 19.78 -10.22 9.14
CA THR A 47 19.32 -11.52 8.55
C THR A 47 18.01 -11.44 7.80
N SER A 48 17.06 -10.64 8.26
CA SER A 48 15.76 -10.50 7.61
C SER A 48 15.29 -9.07 7.74
N ALA A 49 14.54 -8.62 6.73
CA ALA A 49 13.74 -7.41 6.80
C ALA A 49 12.26 -7.77 6.84
N ALA A 50 11.44 -6.90 7.43
CA ALA A 50 9.99 -6.92 7.27
C ALA A 50 9.49 -5.48 7.15
N ALA A 51 8.81 -5.16 6.05
CA ALA A 51 8.51 -3.79 5.67
C ALA A 51 7.02 -3.57 5.38
N ALA A 52 6.52 -2.43 5.84
CA ALA A 52 5.21 -1.83 5.56
C ALA A 52 5.42 -0.32 5.31
N PRO A 53 4.43 0.44 4.81
CA PRO A 53 4.68 1.83 4.40
C PRO A 53 5.18 2.76 5.53
N ASP A 54 4.90 2.41 6.78
CA ASP A 54 5.26 3.16 7.99
C ASP A 54 6.11 2.36 9.00
N LEU A 55 6.61 1.19 8.62
CA LEU A 55 7.39 0.31 9.50
C LEU A 55 8.43 -0.46 8.71
N LEU A 56 9.69 -0.40 9.13
CA LEU A 56 10.75 -1.28 8.65
C LEU A 56 11.42 -1.92 9.86
N LEU A 57 11.39 -3.25 9.90
CA LEU A 57 12.05 -4.05 10.93
C LEU A 57 13.21 -4.83 10.33
N VAL A 58 14.27 -5.01 11.12
CA VAL A 58 15.46 -5.79 10.74
C VAL A 58 15.91 -6.64 11.93
N SER A 59 16.21 -7.91 11.70
CA SER A 59 16.67 -8.85 12.72
C SER A 59 18.21 -8.95 12.74
N GLU A 60 18.80 -9.07 13.93
CA GLU A 60 20.23 -9.33 14.10
C GLU A 60 20.54 -10.84 14.14
N TYR A 61 21.62 -11.33 13.51
CA TYR A 61 21.97 -12.76 13.52
C TYR A 61 22.36 -13.28 14.90
N CYS A 62 23.33 -12.63 15.54
CA CYS A 62 23.98 -13.10 16.77
C CYS A 62 23.40 -12.54 18.06
N SER A 63 22.31 -11.78 17.98
CA SER A 63 21.54 -11.36 19.14
C SER A 63 20.06 -11.68 18.94
N GLU A 64 19.29 -11.49 19.99
CA GLU A 64 17.85 -11.70 20.01
C GLU A 64 17.08 -10.44 19.59
N ASN A 65 17.77 -9.37 19.19
CA ASN A 65 17.15 -8.10 18.91
C ASN A 65 16.51 -8.07 17.52
N ILE A 66 15.34 -7.44 17.49
CA ILE A 66 14.69 -6.93 16.31
C ILE A 66 14.74 -5.41 16.42
N ASP A 67 15.29 -4.75 15.42
CA ASP A 67 15.37 -3.31 15.34
C ASP A 67 14.27 -2.75 14.45
N THR A 68 13.73 -1.59 14.81
CA THR A 68 12.98 -0.73 13.90
C THR A 68 13.91 0.30 13.29
N VAL A 69 13.71 0.57 12.01
CA VAL A 69 14.52 1.50 11.23
C VAL A 69 13.67 2.70 10.84
N ASP A 70 14.22 3.91 10.97
CA ASP A 70 13.56 5.15 10.54
C ASP A 70 13.85 5.51 9.07
N CYS A 71 13.26 6.60 8.58
CA CYS A 71 13.46 7.04 7.21
C CYS A 71 14.88 7.49 6.85
N ASN A 72 15.73 7.74 7.83
CA ASN A 72 17.13 8.08 7.61
C ASN A 72 18.05 6.86 7.70
N GLY A 73 17.50 5.67 7.91
CA GLY A 73 18.26 4.43 8.05
C GLY A 73 18.84 4.23 9.46
N PHE A 74 18.35 4.97 10.47
CA PHE A 74 18.77 4.75 11.86
C PHE A 74 17.95 3.62 12.47
N ALA A 75 18.65 2.60 12.96
CA ALA A 75 18.05 1.49 13.68
C ALA A 75 17.97 1.77 15.19
N THR A 76 16.87 1.36 15.81
CA THR A 76 16.67 1.36 17.26
C THR A 76 15.96 0.08 17.68
N LEU A 77 16.26 -0.42 18.88
CA LEU A 77 15.64 -1.62 19.40
C LEU A 77 14.11 -1.52 19.38
N PHE A 78 13.47 -2.48 18.72
CA PHE A 78 12.01 -2.63 18.69
C PHE A 78 11.54 -3.71 19.66
N ALA A 79 12.22 -4.86 19.67
CA ALA A 79 11.90 -5.99 20.53
C ALA A 79 13.12 -6.88 20.76
N THR A 80 13.08 -7.68 21.82
CA THR A 80 14.10 -8.71 22.10
C THR A 80 13.40 -10.06 22.27
N LEU A 81 13.73 -11.02 21.42
CA LEU A 81 13.27 -12.40 21.51
C LEU A 81 13.84 -13.08 22.76
N PRO A 82 13.22 -14.17 23.25
CA PRO A 82 13.72 -14.87 24.43
C PRO A 82 15.08 -15.56 24.19
N GLY A 83 15.43 -15.86 22.94
CA GLY A 83 16.77 -16.33 22.58
C GLY A 83 17.04 -17.78 22.86
N PHE A 84 18.08 -18.28 22.19
CA PHE A 84 18.65 -19.61 22.40
C PHE A 84 20.18 -19.57 22.62
N GLY A 85 20.77 -18.38 22.71
CA GLY A 85 22.19 -18.20 23.06
C GLY A 85 23.19 -18.59 21.96
N SER A 86 22.73 -18.65 20.71
CA SER A 86 23.54 -18.88 19.51
C SER A 86 23.10 -17.94 18.38
N CYS A 87 23.99 -17.69 17.43
CA CYS A 87 23.61 -16.98 16.22
C CYS A 87 22.68 -17.87 15.38
N GLN A 88 21.61 -17.27 14.88
CA GLN A 88 20.60 -17.92 14.05
C GLN A 88 19.80 -16.84 13.30
N GLU A 89 19.40 -17.14 12.08
CA GLU A 89 18.48 -16.37 11.27
C GLU A 89 17.11 -16.28 11.92
N LYS A 90 16.51 -15.12 11.76
CA LYS A 90 15.22 -14.78 12.33
C LYS A 90 14.38 -14.12 11.26
N TYR A 91 13.71 -14.93 10.45
CA TYR A 91 12.86 -14.44 9.38
C TYR A 91 11.58 -13.83 9.93
N MET A 92 11.11 -12.77 9.27
CA MET A 92 10.00 -11.97 9.77
C MET A 92 8.90 -11.77 8.72
N ALA A 93 7.66 -11.79 9.16
CA ALA A 93 6.51 -11.38 8.36
C ALA A 93 5.54 -10.54 9.19
N ILE A 94 4.91 -9.54 8.57
CA ILE A 94 3.89 -8.69 9.22
C ILE A 94 2.52 -9.18 8.77
N ALA A 95 1.58 -9.36 9.69
CA ALA A 95 0.23 -9.80 9.34
C ALA A 95 -0.47 -8.75 8.45
N PRO A 96 -0.84 -9.09 7.20
CA PRO A 96 -1.56 -8.19 6.32
C PRO A 96 -3.03 -8.08 6.74
N SER A 97 -3.74 -7.04 6.27
CA SER A 97 -5.15 -6.79 6.60
C SER A 97 -6.06 -7.99 6.30
N GLN A 98 -5.78 -8.71 5.21
CA GLN A 98 -6.55 -9.85 4.72
C GLN A 98 -6.48 -11.06 5.67
N SER A 99 -5.40 -11.18 6.45
CA SER A 99 -5.23 -12.23 7.47
C SER A 99 -6.04 -11.95 8.75
N GLY A 100 -6.65 -10.78 8.86
CA GLY A 100 -7.54 -10.43 9.96
C GLY A 100 -8.96 -10.98 9.79
N PRO A 101 -9.83 -10.74 10.79
CA PRO A 101 -11.25 -11.03 10.68
C PRO A 101 -11.92 -10.27 9.52
N PRO A 102 -12.91 -10.86 8.82
CA PRO A 102 -13.54 -12.15 9.13
C PRO A 102 -12.81 -13.37 8.54
N ASN A 103 -11.74 -13.16 7.78
CA ASN A 103 -11.12 -14.23 7.02
C ASN A 103 -10.33 -15.16 7.94
N ASN A 104 -9.47 -14.62 8.80
CA ASN A 104 -8.69 -15.40 9.76
C ASN A 104 -8.65 -14.64 11.10
N THR A 105 -7.92 -15.14 12.10
CA THR A 105 -7.90 -14.55 13.44
C THR A 105 -6.57 -13.89 13.80
N PHE A 106 -5.70 -13.63 12.82
CA PHE A 106 -4.55 -12.79 13.04
C PHE A 106 -5.01 -11.38 13.40
N THR A 107 -4.20 -10.66 14.18
CA THR A 107 -4.39 -9.22 14.34
C THR A 107 -3.49 -8.55 13.32
N PRO A 108 -4.03 -7.88 12.29
CA PRO A 108 -3.23 -7.19 11.30
C PRO A 108 -2.19 -6.28 11.96
N ARG A 109 -1.02 -6.17 11.35
CA ARG A 109 0.17 -5.44 11.85
C ARG A 109 0.96 -6.10 12.98
N ASP A 110 0.48 -7.19 13.58
CA ASP A 110 1.36 -8.00 14.41
C ASP A 110 2.52 -8.56 13.57
N VAL A 111 3.70 -8.60 14.18
CA VAL A 111 4.92 -9.10 13.54
C VAL A 111 5.15 -10.52 14.03
N PHE A 112 5.50 -11.42 13.13
CA PHE A 112 5.80 -12.81 13.44
C PHE A 112 7.22 -13.13 13.03
N VAL A 113 7.95 -13.80 13.91
CA VAL A 113 9.38 -14.05 13.77
C VAL A 113 9.67 -15.53 14.01
N THR A 114 10.37 -16.18 13.09
CA THR A 114 10.90 -17.51 13.31
C THR A 114 12.14 -17.45 14.18
N GLU A 115 12.27 -18.37 15.12
CA GLU A 115 13.46 -18.54 15.94
C GLU A 115 13.60 -20.03 16.27
N GLY A 116 14.45 -20.71 15.51
CA GLY A 116 14.49 -22.16 15.44
C GLY A 116 13.10 -22.75 15.18
N PRO A 117 12.64 -23.74 15.95
CA PRO A 117 11.37 -24.42 15.71
C PRO A 117 10.14 -23.61 16.18
N ASN A 118 10.32 -22.37 16.64
CA ASN A 118 9.26 -21.54 17.19
C ASN A 118 8.93 -20.37 16.28
N VAL A 119 7.68 -19.93 16.36
CA VAL A 119 7.22 -18.65 15.83
C VAL A 119 6.79 -17.80 17.00
N TYR A 120 7.45 -16.65 17.15
CA TYR A 120 7.09 -15.62 18.11
C TYR A 120 6.22 -14.56 17.44
N LYS A 121 5.31 -13.99 18.21
CA LYS A 121 4.50 -12.83 17.86
C LYS A 121 4.98 -11.63 18.65
N ILE A 122 5.12 -10.50 17.95
CA ILE A 122 5.47 -9.21 18.53
C ILE A 122 4.31 -8.23 18.28
N THR A 123 3.72 -7.74 19.38
CA THR A 123 2.67 -6.70 19.34
C THR A 123 3.18 -5.48 20.09
N GLY A 124 3.47 -4.39 19.37
CA GLY A 124 3.96 -3.15 19.98
C GLY A 124 5.25 -3.33 20.80
N GLY A 125 6.18 -4.17 20.33
CA GLY A 125 7.43 -4.51 21.00
C GLY A 125 7.34 -5.62 22.04
N ILE A 126 6.13 -6.10 22.37
CA ILE A 126 5.94 -7.19 23.34
C ILE A 126 6.01 -8.54 22.63
N VAL A 127 6.97 -9.37 23.00
CA VAL A 127 7.18 -10.72 22.44
C VAL A 127 6.41 -11.77 23.21
N THR A 128 5.70 -12.64 22.47
CA THR A 128 5.00 -13.81 23.01
C THR A 128 5.20 -15.01 22.09
N LEU A 129 5.27 -16.23 22.63
CA LEU A 129 5.27 -17.44 21.81
C LEU A 129 3.89 -17.55 21.13
N PHE A 130 3.88 -17.64 19.80
CA PHE A 130 2.66 -17.76 19.02
C PHE A 130 2.38 -19.21 18.63
N ALA A 131 3.38 -19.90 18.09
CA ALA A 131 3.30 -21.29 17.73
C ALA A 131 4.66 -21.95 17.96
N GLY A 132 4.65 -23.21 18.38
CA GLY A 132 5.87 -24.01 18.52
C GLY A 132 6.09 -24.58 19.93
N PRO A 133 7.08 -25.48 20.09
CA PRO A 133 7.99 -25.94 19.03
C PRO A 133 7.25 -26.76 17.95
N ILE A 134 7.48 -26.43 16.69
CA ILE A 134 6.81 -27.06 15.54
C ILE A 134 7.41 -28.45 15.33
N ALA A 135 6.57 -29.47 15.44
CA ALA A 135 6.99 -30.84 15.22
C ALA A 135 7.38 -31.06 13.74
N GLY A 136 8.61 -31.52 13.49
CA GLY A 136 9.15 -31.69 12.13
C GLY A 136 9.82 -30.44 11.56
N CYS A 137 10.08 -29.44 12.42
CA CYS A 137 11.00 -28.34 12.20
C CYS A 137 12.17 -28.53 13.18
N LEU A 138 13.27 -29.10 12.70
CA LEU A 138 14.38 -29.60 13.50
C LEU A 138 15.57 -28.64 13.45
N SER A 139 15.71 -27.87 12.37
CA SER A 139 16.75 -26.87 12.28
C SER A 139 16.48 -25.68 13.20
N ALA A 140 17.56 -25.11 13.71
CA ALA A 140 17.56 -23.84 14.42
C ALA A 140 17.66 -22.63 13.46
N ASP A 141 17.98 -22.88 12.18
CA ASP A 141 18.37 -21.88 11.17
C ASP A 141 17.61 -22.10 9.85
N HIS A 142 17.63 -21.13 8.93
CA HIS A 142 16.96 -21.17 7.59
C HIS A 142 15.44 -21.40 7.61
N ASN A 143 14.76 -21.16 8.74
CA ASN A 143 13.32 -21.38 8.83
C ASN A 143 12.56 -20.14 8.34
N GLY A 144 12.14 -20.16 7.07
CA GLY A 144 11.42 -19.06 6.41
C GLY A 144 9.96 -18.88 6.84
N ILE A 145 9.44 -17.67 6.64
CA ILE A 145 8.04 -17.29 7.00
C ILE A 145 7.45 -16.31 5.98
N THR A 146 6.15 -16.44 5.72
CA THR A 146 5.37 -15.48 4.91
C THR A 146 3.88 -15.57 5.23
N PHE A 147 3.06 -14.70 4.63
CA PHE A 147 1.60 -14.81 4.64
C PHE A 147 1.06 -15.14 3.25
N ASP A 148 -0.07 -15.84 3.19
CA ASP A 148 -0.89 -15.90 1.98
C ASP A 148 -1.65 -14.56 1.82
N HIS A 149 -1.42 -13.85 0.72
CA HIS A 149 -2.14 -12.61 0.37
C HIS A 149 -3.32 -12.82 -0.59
N PHE A 150 -3.52 -14.04 -1.10
CA PHE A 150 -4.39 -14.28 -2.28
C PHE A 150 -5.59 -15.18 -2.00
N GLY A 151 -5.48 -16.14 -1.07
CA GLY A 151 -6.45 -17.21 -0.91
C GLY A 151 -7.47 -16.98 0.21
N PRO A 152 -8.80 -16.98 -0.07
CA PRO A 152 -9.81 -17.03 0.99
C PRO A 152 -9.74 -18.36 1.76
N VAL A 153 -10.32 -18.41 2.97
CA VAL A 153 -10.36 -19.63 3.79
C VAL A 153 -11.12 -20.75 3.08
N GLY A 154 -10.38 -21.75 2.61
CA GLY A 154 -10.90 -22.94 1.92
C GLY A 154 -10.29 -23.14 0.53
N PRO A 155 -10.55 -24.27 -0.13
CA PRO A 155 -10.07 -24.50 -1.49
C PRO A 155 -10.62 -23.41 -2.45
N PRO A 156 -9.79 -22.79 -3.31
CA PRO A 156 -8.43 -23.20 -3.70
C PRO A 156 -7.29 -22.36 -3.08
N GLY A 157 -7.47 -21.78 -1.87
CA GLY A 157 -6.48 -20.90 -1.23
C GLY A 157 -5.81 -21.49 0.01
N PHE A 158 -4.81 -20.78 0.55
CA PHE A 158 -4.19 -21.15 1.83
C PHE A 158 -4.90 -20.53 3.04
N GLY A 159 -5.85 -19.62 2.81
CA GLY A 159 -6.76 -19.09 3.82
C GLY A 159 -6.26 -17.85 4.53
N PHE A 160 -5.37 -17.09 3.88
CA PHE A 160 -4.59 -16.04 4.53
C PHE A 160 -3.85 -16.55 5.78
N ASP A 161 -3.56 -17.86 5.81
CA ASP A 161 -2.72 -18.48 6.83
C ASP A 161 -1.27 -18.01 6.62
N MET A 162 -0.52 -18.01 7.70
CA MET A 162 0.93 -17.91 7.65
C MET A 162 1.50 -19.21 7.08
N ILE A 163 2.52 -19.10 6.23
CA ILE A 163 3.29 -20.23 5.70
C ILE A 163 4.66 -20.20 6.37
N VAL A 164 5.09 -21.36 6.89
CA VAL A 164 6.41 -21.56 7.49
C VAL A 164 7.11 -22.70 6.78
N THR A 165 8.34 -22.48 6.36
CA THR A 165 9.25 -23.51 5.85
C THR A 165 10.32 -23.80 6.89
N CYS A 166 10.80 -25.02 6.90
CA CYS A 166 11.94 -25.41 7.73
C CYS A 166 13.03 -26.01 6.86
N GLN A 167 14.28 -25.70 7.17
CA GLN A 167 15.47 -26.03 6.37
C GLN A 167 15.40 -27.42 5.75
N GLU A 168 15.02 -28.44 6.53
CA GLU A 168 14.99 -29.83 6.09
C GLU A 168 13.90 -30.21 5.06
N GLY A 169 13.08 -29.26 4.59
CA GLY A 169 12.06 -29.48 3.56
C GLY A 169 10.61 -29.45 4.05
N SER A 170 10.37 -29.40 5.36
CA SER A 170 9.01 -29.40 5.93
C SER A 170 8.31 -28.05 5.72
N VAL A 171 7.05 -28.09 5.28
CA VAL A 171 6.25 -26.88 5.05
C VAL A 171 4.93 -26.96 5.81
N PHE A 172 4.60 -25.89 6.52
CA PHE A 172 3.46 -25.78 7.40
C PHE A 172 2.59 -24.59 7.05
N ARG A 173 1.30 -24.70 7.33
CA ARG A 173 0.42 -23.54 7.53
C ARG A 173 0.18 -23.33 8.99
N ILE A 174 0.08 -22.07 9.41
CA ILE A 174 -0.31 -21.68 10.76
C ILE A 174 -1.46 -20.69 10.63
N ASN A 175 -2.61 -21.01 11.22
CA ASN A 175 -3.74 -20.09 11.23
C ASN A 175 -3.60 -19.02 12.33
N GLY A 176 -4.50 -18.04 12.34
CA GLY A 176 -4.47 -16.93 13.29
C GLY A 176 -4.68 -17.32 14.76
N ALA A 177 -5.05 -18.59 15.04
CA ALA A 177 -5.16 -19.13 16.39
C ALA A 177 -3.87 -19.86 16.83
N GLY A 178 -2.83 -19.86 15.99
CA GLY A 178 -1.57 -20.57 16.23
C GLY A 178 -1.65 -22.08 15.93
N ALA A 179 -2.72 -22.55 15.26
CA ALA A 179 -2.84 -23.97 14.94
C ALA A 179 -1.95 -24.32 13.74
N VAL A 180 -0.98 -25.19 14.00
CA VAL A 180 0.01 -25.64 13.01
C VAL A 180 -0.51 -26.85 12.24
N THR A 181 -0.49 -26.77 10.91
CA THR A 181 -0.90 -27.84 10.00
C THR A 181 0.24 -28.17 9.04
N PRO A 182 0.85 -29.37 9.10
CA PRO A 182 1.82 -29.80 8.08
C PRO A 182 1.11 -29.98 6.75
N ILE A 183 1.67 -29.43 5.66
CA ILE A 183 1.05 -29.47 4.34
C ILE A 183 1.90 -30.17 3.28
N ALA A 184 3.23 -30.09 3.37
CA ALA A 184 4.11 -30.75 2.43
C ALA A 184 5.48 -31.02 3.08
N SER A 185 6.25 -31.90 2.44
CA SER A 185 7.67 -32.08 2.69
C SER A 185 8.35 -32.21 1.33
N LEU A 186 9.35 -31.37 1.09
CA LEU A 186 10.16 -31.41 -0.12
C LEU A 186 11.20 -32.53 0.04
N PRO A 187 11.29 -33.49 -0.89
CA PRO A 187 12.28 -34.56 -0.82
C PRO A 187 13.64 -34.04 -1.26
N LEU A 188 14.31 -33.30 -0.37
CA LEU A 188 15.58 -32.65 -0.65
C LEU A 188 16.74 -33.67 -0.61
N PRO A 189 17.81 -33.46 -1.40
CA PRO A 189 19.08 -34.12 -1.18
C PRO A 189 19.62 -33.86 0.24
N VAL A 190 20.57 -34.67 0.68
CA VAL A 190 21.19 -34.49 2.00
C VAL A 190 21.85 -33.12 2.06
N GLY A 191 21.31 -32.23 2.89
CA GLY A 191 21.81 -30.87 3.09
C GLY A 191 21.07 -29.78 2.31
N GLY A 192 19.88 -30.04 1.77
CA GLY A 192 19.05 -28.95 1.21
C GLY A 192 18.65 -27.93 2.28
N GLU A 193 18.71 -26.66 1.93
CA GLU A 193 18.40 -25.49 2.76
C GLU A 193 17.24 -24.74 2.12
N ILE A 194 16.01 -25.03 2.56
CA ILE A 194 14.83 -24.34 2.04
C ILE A 194 14.36 -23.19 2.92
N GLU A 195 14.19 -22.02 2.30
CA GLU A 195 13.74 -20.82 2.99
C GLU A 195 13.01 -19.83 2.08
N GLY A 196 12.82 -18.61 2.60
CA GLY A 196 12.21 -17.48 1.90
C GLY A 196 10.96 -17.81 1.08
N PRO A 197 9.91 -18.43 1.65
CA PRO A 197 8.73 -18.83 0.90
C PRO A 197 7.86 -17.63 0.51
N ALA A 198 7.12 -17.75 -0.59
CA ALA A 198 6.03 -16.83 -0.93
C ALA A 198 4.85 -17.57 -1.57
N VAL A 199 3.62 -17.17 -1.25
CA VAL A 199 2.48 -17.54 -2.10
C VAL A 199 2.50 -16.62 -3.31
N VAL A 200 2.69 -17.16 -4.52
CA VAL A 200 2.75 -16.35 -5.74
C VAL A 200 1.36 -16.05 -6.31
N PRO A 201 1.16 -14.94 -7.04
CA PRO A 201 -0.16 -14.52 -7.50
C PRO A 201 -0.90 -15.60 -8.31
N PRO A 202 -2.21 -15.79 -8.10
CA PRO A 202 -3.03 -16.62 -8.98
C PRO A 202 -2.88 -16.16 -10.44
N GLY A 203 -2.64 -17.11 -11.34
CA GLY A 203 -2.43 -16.81 -12.76
C GLY A 203 -0.99 -16.40 -13.15
N PHE A 204 -0.05 -16.35 -12.20
CA PHE A 204 1.38 -16.14 -12.48
C PHE A 204 2.04 -17.40 -13.09
N GLY A 205 1.78 -17.61 -14.38
CA GLY A 205 2.35 -18.71 -15.15
C GLY A 205 1.85 -20.10 -14.68
N PRO A 206 2.58 -21.18 -15.01
CA PRO A 206 2.13 -22.56 -14.77
C PRO A 206 1.97 -22.95 -13.28
N HIS A 207 2.60 -22.20 -12.38
CA HIS A 207 2.63 -22.41 -10.92
C HIS A 207 2.13 -21.20 -10.13
N GLY A 208 1.30 -20.34 -10.71
CA GLY A 208 0.61 -19.26 -9.99
C GLY A 208 -0.39 -19.79 -8.96
N GLY A 209 -0.57 -19.07 -7.84
CA GLY A 209 -1.43 -19.47 -6.72
C GLY A 209 -0.87 -20.63 -5.88
N LYS A 210 0.42 -20.94 -6.04
CA LYS A 210 1.14 -21.97 -5.27
C LYS A 210 2.09 -21.30 -4.29
N ILE A 211 2.51 -22.02 -3.25
CA ILE A 211 3.67 -21.60 -2.46
C ILE A 211 4.90 -21.89 -3.31
N TRP A 212 5.75 -20.90 -3.49
CA TRP A 212 7.10 -21.07 -4.00
C TRP A 212 8.06 -21.05 -2.82
N VAL A 213 9.07 -21.91 -2.87
CA VAL A 213 10.06 -22.08 -1.82
C VAL A 213 11.43 -22.05 -2.49
N ALA A 214 12.34 -21.22 -1.97
CA ALA A 214 13.73 -21.20 -2.40
C ALA A 214 14.45 -22.41 -1.81
N ASP A 215 15.41 -22.95 -2.56
CA ASP A 215 16.34 -23.99 -2.11
C ASP A 215 17.75 -23.52 -2.44
N GLU A 216 18.47 -23.12 -1.40
CA GLU A 216 19.76 -22.46 -1.50
C GLU A 216 20.81 -23.43 -2.05
N SER A 217 20.97 -24.57 -1.38
CA SER A 217 21.99 -25.56 -1.70
C SER A 217 21.77 -26.22 -3.06
N ASP A 218 20.51 -26.45 -3.49
CA ASP A 218 20.19 -27.01 -4.81
C ASP A 218 20.07 -25.96 -5.93
N ASN A 219 20.25 -24.68 -5.63
CA ASN A 219 20.16 -23.57 -6.60
C ASN A 219 18.82 -23.56 -7.36
N SER A 220 17.71 -23.73 -6.64
CA SER A 220 16.42 -23.98 -7.26
C SER A 220 15.24 -23.33 -6.54
N VAL A 221 14.11 -23.29 -7.24
CA VAL A 221 12.81 -22.94 -6.67
C VAL A 221 11.87 -24.13 -6.83
N HIS A 222 11.11 -24.42 -5.78
CA HIS A 222 10.11 -25.48 -5.73
C HIS A 222 8.71 -24.89 -5.58
N ALA A 223 7.67 -25.63 -5.98
CA ALA A 223 6.29 -25.19 -5.84
C ALA A 223 5.41 -26.22 -5.12
N ILE A 224 4.54 -25.74 -4.22
CA ILE A 224 3.57 -26.56 -3.49
C ILE A 224 2.17 -26.06 -3.82
N GLY A 225 1.35 -26.96 -4.38
CA GLY A 225 -0.03 -26.67 -4.75
C GLY A 225 -0.92 -26.28 -3.56
N PRO A 226 -2.06 -25.62 -3.81
CA PRO A 226 -3.06 -25.36 -2.78
C PRO A 226 -3.76 -26.65 -2.31
N PRO A 227 -4.54 -26.59 -1.21
CA PRO A 227 -5.43 -27.68 -0.83
C PRO A 227 -6.41 -28.06 -1.96
N PRO A 228 -6.88 -29.32 -2.00
CA PRO A 228 -6.70 -30.35 -0.97
C PRO A 228 -5.48 -31.26 -1.18
N THR A 229 -4.74 -31.13 -2.29
CA THR A 229 -3.71 -32.12 -2.66
C THR A 229 -2.30 -31.74 -2.28
N TYR A 230 -2.01 -30.44 -2.06
CA TYR A 230 -0.67 -29.93 -1.72
C TYR A 230 0.46 -30.51 -2.58
N THR A 231 0.20 -30.60 -3.89
CA THR A 231 1.11 -31.29 -4.82
C THR A 231 2.45 -30.55 -4.93
N VAL A 232 3.53 -31.24 -4.58
CA VAL A 232 4.91 -30.75 -4.73
C VAL A 232 5.36 -30.87 -6.19
N THR A 233 5.93 -29.80 -6.73
CA THR A 233 6.67 -29.78 -8.00
C THR A 233 8.06 -29.21 -7.76
N LEU A 234 9.08 -30.03 -7.98
CA LEU A 234 10.47 -29.63 -7.79
C LEU A 234 11.02 -28.91 -9.03
N ASN A 235 12.04 -28.08 -8.81
CA ASN A 235 12.85 -27.43 -9.84
C ASN A 235 12.01 -26.68 -10.89
N ILE A 236 11.07 -25.84 -10.43
CA ILE A 236 10.25 -25.02 -11.35
C ILE A 236 11.07 -23.91 -12.00
N LEU A 237 12.13 -23.45 -11.32
CA LEU A 237 13.14 -22.50 -11.77
C LEU A 237 14.49 -22.84 -11.14
N SER A 238 15.57 -22.36 -11.74
CA SER A 238 16.93 -22.44 -11.21
C SER A 238 17.48 -21.04 -10.94
N HIS A 239 18.07 -20.83 -9.78
CA HIS A 239 18.72 -19.57 -9.43
C HIS A 239 19.90 -19.88 -8.51
N VAL A 240 21.04 -19.21 -8.72
CA VAL A 240 22.24 -19.46 -7.91
C VAL A 240 21.92 -19.17 -6.45
N SER A 241 22.34 -20.06 -5.53
CA SER A 241 22.12 -20.00 -4.07
C SER A 241 20.81 -19.33 -3.72
N THR A 242 19.68 -19.91 -4.16
CA THR A 242 18.40 -19.21 -4.10
C THR A 242 18.00 -18.98 -2.67
N GLU A 243 17.84 -17.72 -2.29
CA GLU A 243 17.63 -17.31 -0.91
C GLU A 243 16.15 -17.06 -0.62
N GLY A 244 15.50 -16.28 -1.46
CA GLY A 244 14.12 -15.90 -1.20
C GLY A 244 13.30 -15.63 -2.44
N VAL A 245 12.00 -15.87 -2.29
CA VAL A 245 10.98 -15.56 -3.29
C VAL A 245 10.18 -14.36 -2.79
N PHE A 246 10.11 -13.29 -3.58
CA PHE A 246 9.39 -12.07 -3.21
C PHE A 246 8.39 -11.68 -4.28
N VAL A 247 7.11 -11.56 -3.90
CA VAL A 247 6.06 -11.12 -4.83
C VAL A 247 6.02 -9.60 -4.83
N ILE A 248 6.21 -9.00 -6.00
CA ILE A 248 6.05 -7.55 -6.16
C ILE A 248 4.56 -7.23 -6.03
N PRO A 249 4.13 -6.40 -5.06
CA PRO A 249 2.72 -6.04 -4.90
C PRO A 249 2.12 -5.52 -6.21
N GLN A 250 0.86 -5.86 -6.48
CA GLN A 250 0.20 -5.47 -7.75
C GLN A 250 0.24 -3.96 -7.99
N ALA A 251 0.11 -3.18 -6.91
CA ALA A 251 0.39 -1.76 -6.87
C ALA A 251 1.50 -1.53 -5.83
N PRO A 252 2.77 -1.44 -6.26
CA PRO A 252 3.88 -1.22 -5.33
C PRO A 252 3.69 0.07 -4.53
N CYS A 253 3.87 -0.01 -3.23
CA CYS A 253 3.95 1.11 -2.29
C CYS A 253 5.37 1.20 -1.74
N ALA A 254 5.61 2.18 -0.89
CA ALA A 254 6.95 2.43 -0.38
C ALA A 254 6.97 2.76 1.11
N PHE A 255 8.10 2.43 1.70
CA PHE A 255 8.54 2.92 2.98
C PHE A 255 9.30 4.23 2.73
N CYS A 256 8.98 5.24 3.54
CA CYS A 256 9.64 6.54 3.54
C CYS A 256 9.59 7.31 2.22
N ASP A 257 8.39 7.79 1.87
CA ASP A 257 8.14 8.68 0.73
C ASP A 257 8.68 10.11 0.92
N LEU A 258 9.37 10.37 2.04
CA LEU A 258 9.86 11.70 2.41
C LEU A 258 11.34 11.89 2.04
N PRO A 259 11.75 13.10 1.62
CA PRO A 259 13.17 13.45 1.44
C PRO A 259 13.94 13.35 2.78
N PRO A 260 15.27 13.10 2.76
CA PRO A 260 16.16 13.03 1.58
C PRO A 260 16.31 11.63 0.97
N THR A 261 15.86 10.60 1.66
CA THR A 261 16.06 9.20 1.28
C THR A 261 15.10 8.78 0.17
N GLY A 262 13.85 9.26 0.19
CA GLY A 262 12.86 8.99 -0.87
C GLY A 262 12.31 7.55 -0.86
N PRO A 263 11.21 7.32 -1.61
CA PRO A 263 10.38 6.13 -1.51
C PRO A 263 11.13 4.86 -1.91
N SER A 264 11.13 3.86 -1.03
CA SER A 264 11.79 2.56 -1.26
C SER A 264 10.77 1.42 -1.16
N ALA A 265 10.79 0.47 -2.11
CA ALA A 265 9.77 -0.57 -2.23
C ALA A 265 10.28 -1.98 -1.93
N PHE A 266 11.58 -2.21 -1.94
CA PHE A 266 12.18 -3.49 -1.57
C PHE A 266 13.45 -3.27 -0.74
N PHE A 267 13.64 -4.13 0.25
CA PHE A 267 14.81 -4.16 1.12
C PHE A 267 15.41 -5.56 1.11
N GLN A 268 16.73 -5.63 1.17
CA GLN A 268 17.47 -6.89 1.21
C GLN A 268 18.62 -6.76 2.21
N THR A 269 18.80 -7.75 3.08
CA THR A 269 19.86 -7.75 4.08
C THR A 269 21.11 -8.44 3.53
N GLU A 270 22.26 -7.90 3.88
CA GLU A 270 23.57 -8.49 3.63
C GLU A 270 24.24 -8.69 5.00
N GLN A 271 24.44 -9.94 5.37
CA GLN A 271 24.76 -10.33 6.74
C GLN A 271 26.24 -10.16 7.10
N GLN A 272 27.16 -10.37 6.17
CA GLN A 272 28.54 -10.70 6.55
C GLN A 272 29.57 -9.67 6.10
N MET A 273 29.59 -9.33 4.81
CA MET A 273 30.66 -8.57 4.17
C MET A 273 30.67 -7.10 4.58
N PHE A 274 29.51 -6.46 4.49
CA PHE A 274 29.29 -5.05 4.80
C PHE A 274 28.31 -4.84 5.94
N GLN A 275 27.47 -5.84 6.27
CA GLN A 275 26.46 -5.77 7.32
C GLN A 275 25.46 -4.64 7.06
N LEU A 276 24.83 -4.69 5.89
CA LEU A 276 23.99 -3.61 5.38
C LEU A 276 22.58 -4.09 5.10
N VAL A 277 21.63 -3.17 5.25
CA VAL A 277 20.34 -3.28 4.56
C VAL A 277 20.42 -2.44 3.30
N TRP A 278 20.21 -3.09 2.17
CA TRP A 278 20.12 -2.47 0.86
C TRP A 278 18.67 -2.13 0.54
N ARG A 279 18.47 -1.05 -0.21
CA ARG A 279 17.15 -0.60 -0.64
C ARG A 279 17.06 -0.42 -2.14
N TYR A 280 15.88 -0.70 -2.67
CA TYR A 280 15.50 -0.47 -4.05
C TYR A 280 14.39 0.59 -4.08
N PRO A 281 14.58 1.70 -4.79
CA PRO A 281 13.56 2.74 -4.93
C PRO A 281 12.25 2.24 -5.52
N LEU A 282 11.14 2.89 -5.16
CA LEU A 282 9.81 2.59 -5.72
C LEU A 282 9.79 2.68 -7.26
N THR A 283 10.57 3.60 -7.82
CA THR A 283 10.66 3.80 -9.28
C THR A 283 11.22 2.58 -10.01
N ASP A 284 11.98 1.71 -9.35
CA ASP A 284 12.46 0.46 -9.93
C ASP A 284 11.34 -0.57 -10.14
N PHE A 285 10.17 -0.32 -9.57
CA PHE A 285 9.01 -1.21 -9.68
C PHE A 285 7.86 -0.56 -10.43
N THR A 286 7.80 0.77 -10.51
CA THR A 286 6.69 1.49 -11.13
C THR A 286 7.02 2.04 -12.52
N LEU A 287 8.30 2.10 -12.91
CA LEU A 287 8.72 2.69 -14.18
C LEU A 287 9.56 1.73 -15.06
N PRO A 288 9.42 1.82 -16.39
CA PRO A 288 8.34 2.52 -17.10
C PRO A 288 6.98 1.82 -16.89
N PRO A 289 5.84 2.52 -17.03
CA PRO A 289 4.52 1.89 -16.99
C PRO A 289 4.41 0.75 -18.02
N PRO A 290 3.71 -0.36 -17.72
CA PRO A 290 2.77 -0.56 -16.61
C PRO A 290 3.41 -0.92 -15.24
N GLY A 291 4.73 -0.85 -15.10
CA GLY A 291 5.44 -1.27 -13.89
C GLY A 291 5.60 -2.80 -13.79
N LEU A 292 6.14 -3.26 -12.67
CA LEU A 292 6.48 -4.66 -12.40
C LEU A 292 5.53 -5.36 -11.42
N GLY A 293 4.44 -4.70 -11.00
CA GLY A 293 3.48 -5.27 -10.06
C GLY A 293 2.95 -6.64 -10.50
N GLY A 294 2.86 -7.57 -9.55
CA GLY A 294 2.41 -8.95 -9.77
C GLY A 294 3.47 -9.90 -10.32
N ASN A 295 4.69 -9.43 -10.59
CA ASN A 295 5.84 -10.29 -10.91
C ASN A 295 6.55 -10.77 -9.63
N VAL A 296 7.55 -11.62 -9.80
CA VAL A 296 8.29 -12.24 -8.69
C VAL A 296 9.77 -11.88 -8.79
N LEU A 297 10.40 -11.58 -7.66
CA LEU A 297 11.85 -11.51 -7.52
C LEU A 297 12.36 -12.79 -6.87
N LEU A 298 13.55 -13.23 -7.31
CA LEU A 298 14.35 -14.24 -6.65
C LEU A 298 15.65 -13.58 -6.20
N THR A 299 16.02 -13.78 -4.94
CA THR A 299 17.31 -13.34 -4.40
C THR A 299 18.29 -14.51 -4.35
N SER A 300 19.58 -14.17 -4.29
CA SER A 300 20.65 -15.14 -4.04
C SER A 300 21.37 -14.80 -2.75
N GLU A 301 21.75 -15.83 -2.01
CA GLU A 301 22.57 -15.71 -0.81
C GLU A 301 24.02 -15.37 -1.19
N ALA A 302 24.55 -16.07 -2.20
CA ALA A 302 25.85 -15.76 -2.76
C ALA A 302 25.98 -14.38 -3.44
N GLY A 303 27.10 -13.70 -3.22
CA GLY A 303 27.51 -12.48 -3.95
C GLY A 303 28.43 -12.73 -5.16
N VAL A 304 28.31 -13.87 -5.83
CA VAL A 304 29.19 -14.33 -6.94
C VAL A 304 28.67 -13.95 -8.34
N ALA A 305 29.43 -14.19 -9.42
CA ALA A 305 28.91 -13.90 -10.76
C ALA A 305 27.69 -14.78 -11.11
N GLY A 306 26.59 -14.17 -11.59
CA GLY A 306 25.36 -14.89 -11.95
C GLY A 306 24.33 -15.05 -10.83
N SER A 307 24.59 -14.47 -9.65
CA SER A 307 23.71 -14.42 -8.48
C SER A 307 22.99 -13.08 -8.32
N ASP A 308 22.75 -12.39 -9.45
CA ASP A 308 21.98 -11.15 -9.42
C ASP A 308 20.57 -11.45 -8.88
N THR A 309 19.95 -10.50 -8.17
CA THR A 309 18.51 -10.56 -7.95
C THR A 309 17.83 -10.74 -9.30
N SER A 310 16.99 -11.76 -9.44
CA SER A 310 16.34 -12.06 -10.70
C SER A 310 14.88 -11.63 -10.68
N LEU A 311 14.46 -10.88 -11.71
CA LEU A 311 13.07 -10.66 -12.01
C LEU A 311 12.53 -11.83 -12.84
N VAL A 312 11.49 -12.48 -12.33
CA VAL A 312 10.72 -13.52 -13.00
C VAL A 312 9.44 -12.89 -13.53
N THR A 313 9.22 -13.02 -14.84
CA THR A 313 8.01 -12.60 -15.54
C THR A 313 7.39 -13.78 -16.29
N VAL A 314 6.19 -13.60 -16.85
CA VAL A 314 5.53 -14.63 -17.67
C VAL A 314 5.36 -14.14 -19.10
N SER A 315 5.89 -14.91 -20.05
CA SER A 315 5.75 -14.64 -21.48
C SER A 315 5.35 -15.90 -22.23
N GLY A 316 4.27 -15.85 -23.00
CA GLY A 316 3.76 -17.01 -23.73
C GLY A 316 3.39 -18.21 -22.84
N GLY A 317 3.09 -17.96 -21.55
CA GLY A 317 2.80 -19.01 -20.57
C GLY A 317 4.02 -19.67 -19.93
N ALA A 318 5.24 -19.26 -20.28
CA ALA A 318 6.48 -19.73 -19.66
C ALA A 318 7.10 -18.64 -18.77
N TYR A 319 7.88 -19.07 -17.78
CA TYR A 319 8.69 -18.15 -16.99
C TYR A 319 9.85 -17.58 -17.80
N VAL A 320 10.08 -16.29 -17.64
CA VAL A 320 11.24 -15.58 -18.17
C VAL A 320 11.95 -14.92 -17.01
N GLN A 321 13.19 -15.36 -16.77
CA GLN A 321 14.05 -14.82 -15.74
C GLN A 321 15.06 -13.85 -16.36
N THR A 322 15.13 -12.64 -15.82
CA THR A 322 16.12 -11.62 -16.17
C THR A 322 16.79 -11.13 -14.91
N SER A 323 18.03 -10.64 -15.00
CA SER A 323 18.64 -9.89 -13.90
C SER A 323 17.73 -8.72 -13.48
N PHE A 324 17.88 -8.21 -12.26
CA PHE A 324 17.16 -7.07 -11.69
C PHE A 324 18.11 -6.23 -10.83
N GLY A 325 18.71 -5.21 -11.46
CA GLY A 325 19.71 -4.33 -10.84
C GLY A 325 21.11 -4.96 -10.77
N PRO A 326 22.17 -4.18 -10.49
CA PRO A 326 23.45 -4.71 -10.05
C PRO A 326 23.30 -5.62 -8.84
N ARG A 327 24.08 -6.71 -8.86
CA ARG A 327 24.24 -7.64 -7.75
C ARG A 327 24.62 -6.94 -6.44
N ILE A 328 23.96 -7.32 -5.35
CA ILE A 328 24.44 -6.99 -4.00
C ILE A 328 25.66 -7.85 -3.67
N PRO A 329 26.81 -7.24 -3.32
CA PRO A 329 27.99 -7.98 -2.91
C PRO A 329 27.85 -8.51 -1.47
N GLY A 330 28.31 -9.73 -1.21
CA GLY A 330 28.38 -10.29 0.14
C GLY A 330 27.59 -11.57 0.27
N VAL A 331 27.08 -11.81 1.48
CA VAL A 331 26.16 -12.91 1.81
C VAL A 331 24.82 -12.25 2.08
N ASN A 332 23.91 -12.35 1.12
CA ASN A 332 22.57 -11.80 1.26
C ASN A 332 21.70 -12.82 1.96
N GLU A 333 20.80 -12.36 2.81
CA GLU A 333 19.86 -13.26 3.48
C GLU A 333 18.45 -12.83 3.05
N GLY A 334 17.56 -12.73 4.02
CA GLY A 334 16.21 -12.25 3.84
C GLY A 334 16.06 -10.86 3.24
N GLY A 335 14.82 -10.57 2.91
CA GLY A 335 14.41 -9.30 2.36
C GLY A 335 12.92 -9.09 2.58
N SER A 336 12.41 -7.96 2.13
CA SER A 336 10.98 -7.68 2.18
C SER A 336 10.61 -6.69 1.09
N MET A 337 9.60 -7.03 0.30
CA MET A 337 8.82 -5.99 -0.36
C MET A 337 8.12 -5.18 0.73
N VAL A 338 7.90 -3.89 0.47
CA VAL A 338 6.99 -3.11 1.33
C VAL A 338 5.59 -3.65 1.13
N ASP A 339 5.05 -4.26 2.18
CA ASP A 339 3.73 -4.87 2.16
C ASP A 339 2.65 -3.78 2.30
N CYS A 340 2.00 -3.49 1.18
CA CYS A 340 0.96 -2.46 1.07
C CYS A 340 -0.35 -2.86 1.76
N ASP A 341 -0.50 -4.14 2.09
CA ASP A 341 -1.68 -4.68 2.73
C ASP A 341 -1.62 -4.57 4.27
N VAL A 342 -0.47 -4.19 4.82
CA VAL A 342 -0.32 -3.92 6.26
C VAL A 342 -0.99 -2.58 6.61
N PRO A 343 -1.95 -2.56 7.55
CA PRO A 343 -2.65 -1.33 7.89
C PRO A 343 -1.74 -0.38 8.65
N LEU A 344 -1.81 0.92 8.33
CA LEU A 344 -1.04 1.98 8.99
C LEU A 344 -1.43 2.16 10.46
N VAL A 345 -0.50 2.64 11.31
CA VAL A 345 -0.90 3.12 12.64
C VAL A 345 -1.82 4.33 12.51
N SER A 346 -3.01 4.25 13.10
CA SER A 346 -3.84 5.45 13.29
C SER A 346 -3.16 6.35 14.34
N PRO A 347 -2.92 7.65 14.06
CA PRO A 347 -2.33 8.53 15.06
C PRO A 347 -3.24 8.56 16.29
N THR A 348 -2.72 8.06 17.41
CA THR A 348 -3.43 8.16 18.69
C THR A 348 -3.48 9.65 19.08
N PRO A 349 -4.66 10.25 19.34
CA PRO A 349 -4.73 11.64 19.72
C PRO A 349 -3.92 11.86 21.00
N THR A 350 -2.84 12.65 20.91
CA THR A 350 -1.99 12.98 22.05
C THR A 350 -2.85 13.65 23.12
N PRO A 351 -2.91 13.13 24.36
CA PRO A 351 -3.67 13.77 25.42
C PRO A 351 -3.13 15.18 25.64
N THR A 352 -4.00 16.18 25.50
CA THR A 352 -3.65 17.59 25.75
C THR A 352 -3.23 17.74 27.21
N ALA A 353 -1.97 18.10 27.45
CA ALA A 353 -1.46 18.34 28.80
C ALA A 353 -2.32 19.41 29.48
N THR A 354 -3.10 19.00 30.49
CA THR A 354 -3.84 19.94 31.33
C THR A 354 -2.83 20.61 32.25
N ALA A 355 -2.56 21.90 32.02
CA ALA A 355 -1.66 22.68 32.85
C ALA A 355 -2.19 22.68 34.30
N THR A 356 -1.49 21.97 35.18
CA THR A 356 -1.74 22.04 36.63
C THR A 356 -1.11 23.34 37.11
N ALA A 357 -1.93 24.27 37.60
CA ALA A 357 -1.45 25.53 38.17
C ALA A 357 -0.64 25.25 39.45
N THR A 358 0.68 25.39 39.36
CA THR A 358 1.58 25.37 40.51
C THR A 358 1.39 26.65 41.32
N ALA A 359 0.89 26.54 42.55
CA ALA A 359 0.80 27.65 43.47
C ALA A 359 2.22 28.05 43.95
N THR A 360 2.65 29.26 43.59
CA THR A 360 3.89 29.87 44.07
C THR A 360 3.70 30.32 45.52
N ALA A 361 4.45 29.73 46.46
CA ALA A 361 4.58 30.26 47.82
C ALA A 361 5.71 31.30 47.88
N THR A 362 5.40 32.50 48.36
CA THR A 362 6.39 33.55 48.72
C THR A 362 6.46 33.65 50.24
N ALA A 363 7.68 33.63 50.80
CA ALA A 363 7.93 33.68 52.25
C ALA A 363 8.18 35.11 52.79
N THR A 364 8.22 35.19 54.15
CA THR A 364 8.87 36.18 55.05
C THR A 364 7.99 37.39 55.49
N ALA A 365 7.93 37.87 56.74
CA ALA A 365 8.66 37.61 58.00
C ALA A 365 7.83 37.90 59.29
N THR A 366 8.25 37.23 60.36
CA THR A 366 8.22 37.49 61.83
C THR A 366 7.60 38.78 62.40
N ALA A 367 6.68 38.62 63.35
CA ALA A 367 6.59 39.43 64.57
C ALA A 367 5.99 38.62 65.74
N THR A 368 6.68 38.64 66.88
CA THR A 368 6.31 37.99 68.14
C THR A 368 5.52 38.98 69.01
N ALA A 369 4.36 38.58 69.52
CA ALA A 369 3.84 39.04 70.81
C ALA A 369 2.76 38.08 71.36
N THR A 370 3.00 37.62 72.57
CA THR A 370 2.18 36.77 73.43
C THR A 370 1.00 37.55 74.01
N ALA A 371 -0.23 37.02 73.95
CA ALA A 371 -1.22 37.09 75.04
C ALA A 371 -2.42 36.17 74.79
N THR A 372 -2.76 35.45 75.83
CA THR A 372 -3.83 34.47 76.04
C THR A 372 -5.24 35.03 75.85
N ALA A 373 -6.10 34.31 75.13
CA ALA A 373 -7.53 34.22 75.44
C ALA A 373 -8.13 32.95 74.82
N THR A 374 -8.60 32.06 75.68
CA THR A 374 -9.42 30.90 75.34
C THR A 374 -10.78 31.39 74.83
N ALA A 375 -11.14 31.06 73.59
CA ALA A 375 -12.50 31.21 73.09
C ALA A 375 -12.92 29.93 72.37
N THR A 376 -13.91 29.28 72.98
CA THR A 376 -14.62 28.10 72.52
C THR A 376 -15.31 28.37 71.18
N ALA A 377 -15.08 27.51 70.18
CA ALA A 377 -15.83 27.49 68.94
C ALA A 377 -17.29 27.04 69.19
N THR A 378 -18.25 27.53 68.41
CA THR A 378 -19.17 26.70 67.60
C THR A 378 -19.98 27.60 66.64
N ALA A 379 -20.22 27.05 65.46
CA ALA A 379 -20.48 27.65 64.16
C ALA A 379 -21.76 28.47 63.99
N THR A 380 -21.72 29.40 63.03
CA THR A 380 -22.90 29.92 62.33
C THR A 380 -22.61 29.86 60.82
N ALA A 381 -23.41 29.08 60.08
CA ALA A 381 -23.31 28.94 58.65
C ALA A 381 -23.79 30.23 57.95
N THR A 382 -23.01 30.76 57.02
CA THR A 382 -23.44 31.85 56.14
C THR A 382 -23.06 31.51 54.70
N PHE A 383 -24.06 31.53 53.81
CA PHE A 383 -23.96 31.22 52.39
C PHE A 383 -23.16 32.30 51.65
N THR A 384 -22.16 31.88 50.87
CA THR A 384 -21.36 32.74 49.99
C THR A 384 -22.06 32.89 48.62
N PRO A 385 -22.25 34.11 48.11
CA PRO A 385 -22.86 34.34 46.80
C PRO A 385 -21.94 33.93 45.64
N THR A 386 -22.55 33.36 44.60
CA THR A 386 -21.94 32.93 43.34
C THR A 386 -21.36 34.12 42.57
N PRO A 387 -20.05 34.14 42.23
CA PRO A 387 -19.51 35.17 41.36
C PRO A 387 -20.02 34.98 39.92
N THR A 388 -20.51 36.08 39.35
CA THR A 388 -20.92 36.19 37.95
C THR A 388 -19.67 36.21 37.05
N PRO A 389 -19.57 35.39 36.00
CA PRO A 389 -18.42 35.42 35.10
C PRO A 389 -18.43 36.69 34.24
N THR A 390 -17.34 37.44 34.32
CA THR A 390 -17.02 38.57 33.45
C THR A 390 -16.68 38.04 32.04
N PRO A 391 -17.24 38.61 30.95
CA PRO A 391 -16.92 38.18 29.59
C PRO A 391 -15.44 38.45 29.30
N THR A 392 -14.70 37.37 29.03
CA THR A 392 -13.31 37.40 28.56
C THR A 392 -13.33 37.71 27.06
N PRO A 393 -12.45 38.58 26.53
CA PRO A 393 -12.48 38.99 25.13
C PRO A 393 -12.36 37.79 24.19
N THR A 394 -13.34 37.67 23.30
CA THR A 394 -13.39 36.68 22.23
C THR A 394 -12.10 36.76 21.41
N PRO A 395 -11.25 35.72 21.37
CA PRO A 395 -10.15 35.69 20.44
C PRO A 395 -10.73 35.71 19.02
N THR A 396 -10.30 36.69 18.24
CA THR A 396 -10.54 36.71 16.79
C THR A 396 -10.08 35.38 16.23
N PRO A 397 -10.95 34.59 15.57
CA PRO A 397 -10.55 33.31 15.02
C PRO A 397 -9.49 33.53 13.95
N THR A 398 -8.25 33.22 14.29
CA THR A 398 -7.23 32.92 13.28
C THR A 398 -7.72 31.66 12.61
N ALA A 399 -8.12 31.77 11.34
CA ALA A 399 -8.54 30.62 10.55
C ALA A 399 -7.45 29.53 10.68
N PRO A 400 -7.82 28.27 11.00
CA PRO A 400 -6.87 27.17 10.90
C PRO A 400 -6.31 27.17 9.47
N ALA A 401 -5.02 26.88 9.34
CA ALA A 401 -4.47 26.55 8.03
C ALA A 401 -5.35 25.45 7.44
N LEU A 402 -6.07 25.78 6.37
CA LEU A 402 -6.95 24.85 5.68
C LEU A 402 -6.02 23.86 4.98
N ILE A 403 -5.74 22.74 5.65
CA ILE A 403 -5.15 21.58 5.00
C ILE A 403 -6.23 21.14 4.00
N CYS A 404 -5.91 21.24 2.71
CA CYS A 404 -6.77 20.77 1.62
C CYS A 404 -7.34 19.38 1.99
N PRO A 405 -8.64 19.09 1.74
CA PRO A 405 -9.21 17.80 2.12
C PRO A 405 -8.34 16.67 1.55
N THR A 406 -7.84 15.83 2.44
CA THR A 406 -7.06 14.65 2.07
C THR A 406 -7.85 13.80 1.09
N ALA A 407 -7.18 13.30 0.06
CA ALA A 407 -7.69 12.34 -0.91
C ALA A 407 -8.54 11.22 -0.28
N TYR A 408 -9.40 10.59 -1.07
CA TYR A 408 -10.05 9.35 -0.64
C TYR A 408 -8.99 8.34 -0.17
N SER A 409 -9.07 7.90 1.09
CA SER A 409 -7.95 7.28 1.82
C SER A 409 -8.17 5.79 2.09
N SER A 410 -9.14 5.17 1.42
CA SER A 410 -9.37 3.74 1.58
C SER A 410 -8.43 2.93 0.69
N ALA A 411 -7.74 1.95 1.27
CA ALA A 411 -6.84 1.05 0.55
C ALA A 411 -7.55 0.10 -0.44
N ILE A 412 -8.89 0.05 -0.41
CA ILE A 412 -9.70 -0.92 -1.18
C ILE A 412 -9.53 -0.73 -2.69
N CYS A 413 -9.51 0.53 -3.14
CA CYS A 413 -9.21 0.88 -4.53
C CYS A 413 -8.14 1.97 -4.52
N SER A 414 -6.91 1.59 -4.85
CA SER A 414 -5.80 2.53 -4.95
C SER A 414 -6.11 3.59 -6.00
N LEU A 415 -6.02 4.86 -5.60
CA LEU A 415 -6.23 5.99 -6.50
C LEU A 415 -4.95 6.37 -7.25
N GLY A 416 -3.77 5.90 -6.81
CA GLY A 416 -2.48 6.31 -7.38
C GLY A 416 -2.36 7.82 -7.52
N SER A 417 -1.90 8.28 -8.69
CA SER A 417 -1.72 9.70 -9.04
C SER A 417 -3.03 10.49 -9.07
N PHE A 418 -4.19 9.83 -9.17
CA PHE A 418 -5.50 10.50 -9.07
C PHE A 418 -5.77 11.03 -7.65
N ALA A 419 -5.14 10.49 -6.60
CA ALA A 419 -5.33 10.97 -5.22
C ALA A 419 -5.10 12.47 -5.02
N LYS A 420 -4.36 13.13 -5.92
CA LYS A 420 -4.08 14.57 -5.85
C LYS A 420 -5.26 15.46 -6.23
N PHE A 421 -6.31 14.90 -6.84
CA PHE A 421 -7.44 15.66 -7.36
C PHE A 421 -8.72 15.37 -6.58
N SER A 422 -9.44 16.43 -6.22
CA SER A 422 -10.80 16.32 -5.67
C SER A 422 -11.81 15.96 -6.76
N VAL A 423 -11.53 16.35 -8.00
CA VAL A 423 -12.28 15.97 -9.20
C VAL A 423 -11.29 15.69 -10.32
N LEU A 424 -11.39 14.52 -10.96
CA LEU A 424 -10.65 14.23 -12.19
C LEU A 424 -11.63 13.90 -13.31
N VAL A 425 -11.58 14.71 -14.37
CA VAL A 425 -12.43 14.55 -15.54
C VAL A 425 -11.68 13.73 -16.57
N LEU A 426 -12.27 12.61 -17.00
CA LEU A 426 -11.67 11.67 -17.95
C LEU A 426 -12.35 11.76 -19.30
N ASP A 427 -11.61 11.67 -20.40
CA ASP A 427 -12.20 11.48 -21.73
C ASP A 427 -12.35 9.99 -22.09
N SER A 428 -13.16 9.67 -23.09
CA SER A 428 -13.18 8.35 -23.71
C SER A 428 -13.59 8.47 -25.18
N SER A 429 -12.84 7.80 -26.06
CA SER A 429 -13.18 7.67 -27.49
C SER A 429 -14.51 6.93 -27.73
N VAL A 430 -15.03 6.26 -26.71
CA VAL A 430 -16.28 5.49 -26.74
C VAL A 430 -17.43 6.23 -26.02
N CYS A 431 -17.11 7.20 -25.15
CA CYS A 431 -18.05 8.03 -24.41
C CYS A 431 -17.44 9.43 -24.21
N PRO A 432 -17.66 10.38 -25.14
CA PRO A 432 -17.16 11.74 -24.94
C PRO A 432 -17.81 12.29 -23.67
N SER A 433 -16.99 12.53 -22.66
CA SER A 433 -17.45 13.10 -21.41
C SER A 433 -17.59 14.61 -21.59
N SER A 434 -18.69 15.14 -21.08
CA SER A 434 -18.91 16.58 -20.96
C SER A 434 -19.18 16.89 -19.50
N VAL A 435 -18.33 17.72 -18.90
CA VAL A 435 -18.53 18.23 -17.55
C VAL A 435 -18.83 19.72 -17.63
N ASP A 436 -19.97 20.09 -17.02
CA ASP A 436 -20.49 21.45 -17.04
C ASP A 436 -20.68 21.99 -15.60
N PHE A 437 -19.69 22.72 -15.09
CA PHE A 437 -19.83 23.47 -13.84
C PHE A 437 -20.44 24.84 -14.13
N SER A 438 -21.69 25.06 -13.73
CA SER A 438 -22.46 26.23 -14.20
C SER A 438 -23.16 27.05 -13.12
N SER A 439 -23.02 26.67 -11.85
CA SER A 439 -23.64 27.36 -10.72
C SER A 439 -22.60 28.04 -9.82
N PRO A 440 -22.77 29.34 -9.47
CA PRO A 440 -21.85 30.04 -8.57
C PRO A 440 -21.84 29.46 -7.14
N ASP A 441 -22.89 28.74 -6.75
CA ASP A 441 -22.98 28.08 -5.45
C ASP A 441 -22.15 26.77 -5.40
N THR A 442 -21.57 26.35 -6.51
CA THR A 442 -20.67 25.20 -6.57
C THR A 442 -19.33 25.58 -5.96
N LEU A 443 -18.91 24.86 -4.92
CA LEU A 443 -17.58 24.95 -4.33
C LEU A 443 -16.87 23.62 -4.53
N VAL A 444 -15.66 23.66 -5.11
CA VAL A 444 -14.73 22.53 -5.11
C VAL A 444 -13.56 22.89 -4.22
N GLN A 445 -13.29 22.05 -3.22
CA GLN A 445 -12.14 22.18 -2.33
C GLN A 445 -11.09 21.17 -2.76
N GLY A 446 -9.92 21.65 -3.21
CA GLY A 446 -8.84 20.89 -3.84
C GLY A 446 -8.85 20.96 -5.37
N ASP A 447 -7.87 20.28 -5.97
CA ASP A 447 -7.56 20.45 -7.39
C ASP A 447 -8.56 19.73 -8.30
N ILE A 448 -8.81 20.31 -9.47
CA ILE A 448 -9.60 19.74 -10.55
C ILE A 448 -8.66 19.36 -11.69
N GLY A 449 -8.50 18.07 -11.95
CA GLY A 449 -7.73 17.58 -13.08
C GLY A 449 -8.61 17.42 -14.33
N LEU A 450 -8.12 17.88 -15.48
CA LEU A 450 -8.76 17.72 -16.77
C LEU A 450 -7.86 16.90 -17.68
N CYS A 451 -8.22 15.64 -17.94
CA CYS A 451 -7.41 14.74 -18.76
C CYS A 451 -7.45 15.09 -20.25
N GLY A 452 -6.44 14.65 -21.00
CA GLY A 452 -6.42 14.77 -22.46
C GLY A 452 -7.70 14.23 -23.11
N GLY A 453 -8.24 15.00 -24.05
CA GLY A 453 -9.46 14.69 -24.83
C GLY A 453 -10.75 15.24 -24.22
N THR A 454 -10.73 15.65 -22.95
CA THR A 454 -11.94 16.08 -22.24
C THR A 454 -12.60 17.29 -22.88
N SER A 455 -13.93 17.32 -22.85
CA SER A 455 -14.73 18.41 -23.44
C SER A 455 -15.76 18.96 -22.43
N GLY A 456 -16.34 20.13 -22.72
CA GLY A 456 -17.37 20.76 -21.88
C GLY A 456 -17.00 22.18 -21.47
N ALA A 457 -17.66 22.69 -20.44
CA ALA A 457 -17.48 24.07 -20.01
C ALA A 457 -17.57 24.27 -18.49
N ILE A 458 -16.51 24.85 -17.94
CA ILE A 458 -16.45 25.35 -16.57
C ILE A 458 -16.88 26.82 -16.61
N LYS A 459 -18.18 27.04 -16.47
CA LYS A 459 -18.84 28.35 -16.63
C LYS A 459 -18.81 29.16 -15.34
N LYS A 460 -19.17 28.56 -14.20
CA LYS A 460 -19.28 29.23 -12.88
C LYS A 460 -19.08 28.23 -11.74
N LEU A 461 -18.10 28.48 -10.87
CA LEU A 461 -17.88 27.82 -9.57
C LEU A 461 -16.83 28.61 -8.77
N THR A 462 -16.71 28.29 -7.49
CA THR A 462 -15.55 28.64 -6.66
C THR A 462 -14.65 27.41 -6.51
N VAL A 463 -13.34 27.57 -6.75
CA VAL A 463 -12.32 26.53 -6.56
C VAL A 463 -11.37 26.99 -5.47
N ASP A 464 -11.20 26.16 -4.45
CA ASP A 464 -10.19 26.29 -3.41
C ASP A 464 -9.07 25.29 -3.68
N GLY A 465 -8.35 25.52 -4.79
CA GLY A 465 -7.46 24.58 -5.46
C GLY A 465 -7.21 25.00 -6.91
N ASP A 466 -6.30 24.30 -7.59
CA ASP A 466 -5.97 24.58 -8.99
C ASP A 466 -6.86 23.80 -9.97
N ILE A 467 -7.14 24.39 -11.13
CA ILE A 467 -7.61 23.62 -12.29
C ILE A 467 -6.39 23.23 -13.11
N VAL A 468 -6.08 21.94 -13.19
CA VAL A 468 -4.90 21.41 -13.87
C VAL A 468 -5.31 20.78 -15.19
N ARG A 469 -4.82 21.34 -16.30
CA ARG A 469 -5.06 20.84 -17.66
C ARG A 469 -3.92 19.93 -18.08
N ASP A 470 -4.29 18.77 -18.62
CA ASP A 470 -3.35 17.86 -19.24
C ASP A 470 -2.73 18.48 -20.49
N THR A 471 -1.40 18.48 -20.52
CA THR A 471 -0.57 18.96 -21.62
C THR A 471 -0.22 17.86 -22.62
N THR A 472 -0.49 16.59 -22.29
CA THR A 472 -0.23 15.49 -23.20
C THR A 472 -1.26 15.46 -24.33
N PRO A 473 -0.88 15.12 -25.58
CA PRO A 473 -1.83 15.01 -26.67
C PRO A 473 -2.96 14.02 -26.35
N PRO A 474 -4.24 14.35 -26.63
CA PRO A 474 -4.69 15.46 -27.49
C PRO A 474 -4.89 16.82 -26.78
N GLY A 475 -4.51 16.95 -25.50
CA GLY A 475 -4.76 18.15 -24.68
C GLY A 475 -6.22 18.26 -24.25
N THR A 476 -6.58 19.31 -23.52
CA THR A 476 -7.95 19.52 -23.01
C THR A 476 -8.76 20.45 -23.92
N ASN A 477 -10.03 20.10 -24.18
CA ASN A 477 -11.00 20.89 -24.95
C ASN A 477 -12.12 21.44 -24.06
N VAL A 478 -11.79 21.82 -22.82
CA VAL A 478 -12.73 22.37 -21.84
C VAL A 478 -12.63 23.90 -21.84
N THR A 479 -13.77 24.58 -22.02
CA THR A 479 -13.81 26.05 -21.95
C THR A 479 -13.94 26.51 -20.49
N ILE A 480 -13.01 27.35 -20.01
CA ILE A 480 -13.06 27.91 -18.66
C ILE A 480 -13.40 29.40 -18.75
N SER A 481 -14.48 29.79 -18.08
CA SER A 481 -15.01 31.16 -18.07
C SER A 481 -14.31 32.07 -17.05
N ASN A 482 -14.32 33.38 -17.29
CA ASN A 482 -13.84 34.40 -16.33
C ASN A 482 -14.70 34.51 -15.05
N ASP A 483 -15.87 33.87 -15.05
CA ASP A 483 -16.76 33.79 -13.88
C ASP A 483 -16.32 32.70 -12.88
N VAL A 484 -15.34 31.87 -13.21
CA VAL A 484 -14.69 30.95 -12.26
C VAL A 484 -13.89 31.76 -11.24
N LYS A 485 -14.07 31.46 -9.96
CA LYS A 485 -13.37 32.12 -8.85
C LYS A 485 -12.40 31.16 -8.20
N PHE A 486 -11.17 31.61 -7.99
CA PHE A 486 -10.14 30.89 -7.26
C PHE A 486 -9.91 31.57 -5.92
N THR A 487 -9.66 30.78 -4.86
CA THR A 487 -9.13 31.32 -3.61
C THR A 487 -7.68 31.80 -3.82
N THR A 488 -7.19 32.62 -2.89
CA THR A 488 -5.88 33.28 -3.03
C THR A 488 -4.75 32.28 -3.21
N GLY A 489 -3.97 32.42 -4.30
CA GLY A 489 -2.81 31.57 -4.59
C GLY A 489 -3.08 30.46 -5.60
N HIS A 490 -4.33 30.30 -6.05
CA HIS A 490 -4.75 29.27 -6.99
C HIS A 490 -5.10 29.83 -8.37
N GLY A 491 -5.14 28.95 -9.37
CA GLY A 491 -5.49 29.31 -10.73
C GLY A 491 -5.57 28.13 -11.68
N ILE A 492 -5.31 28.41 -12.96
CA ILE A 492 -5.26 27.39 -14.01
C ILE A 492 -3.79 27.01 -14.21
N GLN A 493 -3.49 25.72 -14.13
CA GLN A 493 -2.18 25.14 -14.34
C GLN A 493 -2.19 24.23 -15.56
N ASP A 494 -1.06 24.14 -16.25
CA ASP A 494 -0.83 23.20 -17.36
C ASP A 494 0.25 22.21 -16.93
N GLN A 495 -0.09 20.91 -16.85
CA GLN A 495 0.82 19.86 -16.36
C GLN A 495 0.64 18.57 -17.16
N ASP A 496 1.60 17.64 -17.09
CA ASP A 496 1.44 16.30 -17.63
C ASP A 496 0.61 15.47 -16.65
N LEU A 497 -0.58 15.01 -17.08
CA LEU A 497 -1.46 14.17 -16.25
C LEU A 497 -1.46 12.70 -16.68
N SER A 498 -0.52 12.24 -17.50
CA SER A 498 -0.49 10.89 -18.07
C SER A 498 -0.50 9.77 -17.03
N ALA A 499 0.11 9.96 -15.85
CA ALA A 499 0.03 8.98 -14.77
C ALA A 499 -1.39 8.85 -14.19
N ALA A 500 -2.07 9.98 -13.97
CA ALA A 500 -3.44 9.99 -13.47
C ALA A 500 -4.45 9.53 -14.54
N CYS A 501 -4.28 9.98 -15.78
CA CYS A 501 -5.26 9.87 -16.88
C CYS A 501 -5.02 8.70 -17.86
N GLY A 502 -3.77 8.22 -17.96
CA GLY A 502 -3.29 7.29 -18.96
C GLY A 502 -2.93 7.99 -20.28
N ALA A 503 -1.85 7.56 -20.94
CA ALA A 503 -1.46 8.12 -22.25
C ALA A 503 -2.55 7.85 -23.29
N GLY A 504 -3.02 8.91 -23.98
CA GLY A 504 -4.05 8.80 -25.02
C GLY A 504 -5.43 8.33 -24.52
N GLY A 505 -5.71 8.45 -23.22
CA GLY A 505 -7.02 8.10 -22.65
C GLY A 505 -7.21 6.62 -22.31
N THR A 506 -6.14 5.80 -22.25
CA THR A 506 -6.21 4.39 -21.83
C THR A 506 -5.26 4.09 -20.67
N GLY A 507 -5.73 3.37 -19.64
CA GLY A 507 -4.87 2.71 -18.64
C GLY A 507 -4.30 3.54 -17.48
N GLY A 508 -4.78 4.76 -17.21
CA GLY A 508 -4.32 5.57 -16.06
C GLY A 508 -4.83 5.09 -14.70
N ASP A 509 -4.19 5.53 -13.62
CA ASP A 509 -4.51 5.16 -12.22
C ASP A 509 -6.00 5.34 -11.89
N CYS A 510 -6.61 6.42 -12.39
CA CYS A 510 -8.04 6.68 -12.19
C CYS A 510 -8.97 5.61 -12.79
N ARG A 511 -8.59 4.99 -13.92
CA ARG A 511 -9.40 3.96 -14.59
C ARG A 511 -9.25 2.64 -13.88
N ASN A 512 -8.06 2.33 -13.37
CA ASN A 512 -7.82 1.16 -12.53
C ASN A 512 -8.62 1.28 -11.22
N ALA A 513 -8.61 2.47 -10.59
CA ALA A 513 -9.43 2.76 -9.42
C ALA A 513 -10.92 2.65 -9.71
N SER A 514 -11.39 3.20 -10.83
CA SER A 514 -12.79 3.13 -11.27
C SER A 514 -13.23 1.70 -11.61
N GLN A 515 -12.36 0.90 -12.25
CA GLN A 515 -12.63 -0.52 -12.52
C GLN A 515 -12.69 -1.34 -11.24
N CYS A 516 -11.74 -1.11 -10.31
CA CYS A 516 -11.78 -1.68 -8.97
C CYS A 516 -13.11 -1.37 -8.29
N ALA A 517 -13.47 -0.08 -8.20
CA ALA A 517 -14.68 0.37 -7.54
C ALA A 517 -15.93 -0.27 -8.18
N SER A 518 -16.00 -0.28 -9.51
CA SER A 518 -17.12 -0.87 -10.28
C SER A 518 -17.23 -2.39 -10.11
N GLY A 519 -16.11 -3.08 -9.83
CA GLY A 519 -16.07 -4.52 -9.60
C GLY A 519 -16.50 -4.94 -8.20
N LEU A 520 -16.64 -4.00 -7.26
CA LEU A 520 -17.04 -4.32 -5.89
C LEU A 520 -18.56 -4.62 -5.81
N PRO A 521 -18.95 -5.65 -5.03
CA PRO A 521 -20.35 -5.99 -4.87
C PRO A 521 -21.10 -4.89 -4.12
N CYS A 522 -22.28 -4.52 -4.64
CA CYS A 522 -23.15 -3.53 -4.01
C CYS A 522 -23.59 -4.01 -2.62
N THR A 523 -23.34 -3.21 -1.58
CA THR A 523 -23.92 -3.42 -0.25
C THR A 523 -25.31 -2.81 -0.15
N GLN A 524 -25.59 -1.77 -0.95
CA GLN A 524 -26.90 -1.13 -1.08
C GLN A 524 -27.20 -0.85 -2.56
N ASN A 525 -28.38 -1.24 -3.01
CA ASN A 525 -28.88 -0.96 -4.35
C ASN A 525 -30.01 0.06 -4.26
N VAL A 526 -29.83 1.22 -4.90
CA VAL A 526 -30.70 2.39 -4.74
C VAL A 526 -31.57 2.62 -5.98
N GLY A 527 -31.13 2.14 -7.14
CA GLY A 527 -31.77 2.48 -8.41
C GLY A 527 -31.54 3.95 -8.76
N ASP A 528 -32.59 4.64 -9.22
CA ASP A 528 -32.51 6.06 -9.57
C ASP A 528 -32.66 6.97 -8.33
N LEU A 529 -31.67 7.82 -8.10
CA LEU A 529 -31.67 8.82 -7.04
C LEU A 529 -32.33 10.12 -7.53
N THR A 530 -33.61 10.29 -7.22
CA THR A 530 -34.45 11.41 -7.69
C THR A 530 -34.91 12.37 -6.59
N THR A 531 -34.71 12.01 -5.32
CA THR A 531 -35.07 12.82 -4.15
C THR A 531 -33.98 12.78 -3.09
N SER A 532 -34.08 13.64 -2.06
CA SER A 532 -33.22 13.57 -0.88
C SER A 532 -33.17 12.15 -0.29
N MET A 533 -31.99 11.70 0.10
CA MET A 533 -31.78 10.35 0.63
C MET A 533 -30.69 10.34 1.69
N THR A 534 -30.87 9.48 2.68
CA THR A 534 -29.86 9.16 3.69
C THR A 534 -29.26 7.79 3.41
N PHE A 535 -27.95 7.75 3.22
CA PHE A 535 -27.15 6.54 3.15
C PHE A 535 -26.57 6.28 4.53
N THR A 536 -26.97 5.18 5.15
CA THR A 536 -26.46 4.79 6.48
C THR A 536 -25.47 3.66 6.33
N GLY A 537 -24.29 3.83 6.92
CA GLY A 537 -23.21 2.87 6.94
C GLY A 537 -23.54 1.68 7.82
N ASN A 538 -23.11 0.50 7.42
CA ASN A 538 -23.25 -0.75 8.19
C ASN A 538 -21.92 -1.23 8.81
N GLY A 539 -20.88 -0.38 8.84
CA GLY A 539 -19.54 -0.68 9.32
C GLY A 539 -18.63 -1.16 8.19
N GLY A 540 -17.41 -0.59 8.10
CA GLY A 540 -16.43 -0.99 7.10
C GLY A 540 -16.75 -0.47 5.69
N LEU A 541 -16.75 -1.33 4.67
CA LEU A 541 -16.97 -0.92 3.27
C LEU A 541 -18.46 -0.85 2.93
N ASN A 542 -18.91 0.29 2.42
CA ASN A 542 -20.26 0.54 1.94
C ASN A 542 -20.23 0.84 0.44
N VAL A 543 -20.71 -0.09 -0.39
CA VAL A 543 -20.78 0.09 -1.85
C VAL A 543 -22.23 0.40 -2.24
N ILE A 544 -22.48 1.65 -2.61
CA ILE A 544 -23.80 2.17 -2.95
C ILE A 544 -23.94 2.22 -4.46
N CYS A 545 -24.80 1.37 -5.01
CA CYS A 545 -25.03 1.29 -6.44
C CYS A 545 -26.25 2.12 -6.84
N ILE A 546 -26.01 3.09 -7.72
CA ILE A 546 -26.99 4.08 -8.20
C ILE A 546 -27.03 3.99 -9.72
N ASN A 547 -28.23 3.86 -10.28
CA ASN A 547 -28.43 3.84 -11.72
C ASN A 547 -28.28 5.25 -12.30
N ASN A 548 -29.03 6.22 -11.78
CA ASN A 548 -28.96 7.60 -12.24
C ASN A 548 -29.15 8.59 -11.08
N ILE A 549 -28.53 9.77 -11.16
CA ILE A 549 -28.74 10.88 -10.23
C ILE A 549 -29.48 11.99 -10.98
N ASN A 550 -30.66 12.36 -10.48
CA ASN A 550 -31.41 13.51 -10.96
C ASN A 550 -32.00 14.27 -9.78
N LEU A 551 -31.17 15.10 -9.16
CA LEU A 551 -31.48 15.83 -7.94
C LEU A 551 -31.52 17.33 -8.19
N VAL A 552 -32.59 17.95 -7.68
CA VAL A 552 -32.77 19.40 -7.72
C VAL A 552 -33.19 19.87 -6.33
N LYS A 553 -32.42 20.79 -5.72
CA LYS A 553 -32.67 21.32 -4.35
C LYS A 553 -32.83 20.21 -3.30
N ALA A 554 -32.08 19.12 -3.46
CA ALA A 554 -32.15 17.94 -2.60
C ALA A 554 -31.00 17.92 -1.58
N THR A 555 -31.15 17.08 -0.56
CA THR A 555 -30.08 16.80 0.41
C THR A 555 -29.70 15.33 0.34
N ILE A 556 -28.41 15.06 0.13
CA ILE A 556 -27.81 13.74 0.35
C ILE A 556 -27.22 13.74 1.75
N THR A 557 -27.61 12.78 2.59
CA THR A 557 -26.98 12.57 3.89
C THR A 557 -26.18 11.28 3.85
N ILE A 558 -24.91 11.34 4.20
CA ILE A 558 -24.06 10.15 4.35
C ILE A 558 -23.73 10.05 5.82
N GLN A 559 -24.22 8.99 6.45
CA GLN A 559 -24.10 8.76 7.88
C GLN A 559 -23.35 7.46 8.11
N GLY A 560 -22.30 7.48 8.91
CA GLY A 560 -21.53 6.30 9.27
C GLY A 560 -20.71 6.55 10.52
N GLY A 561 -19.99 5.53 10.97
CA GLY A 561 -18.96 5.61 11.98
C GLY A 561 -17.57 5.91 11.38
N PRO A 562 -16.56 6.09 12.25
CA PRO A 562 -15.21 6.44 11.82
C PRO A 562 -14.50 5.35 11.01
N SER A 563 -14.99 4.10 11.03
CA SER A 563 -14.49 2.99 10.21
C SER A 563 -15.25 2.81 8.89
N ASP A 564 -16.32 3.57 8.64
CA ASP A 564 -17.10 3.45 7.42
C ASP A 564 -16.38 4.12 6.25
N THR A 565 -16.29 3.41 5.13
CA THR A 565 -15.90 3.95 3.83
C THR A 565 -17.09 3.79 2.88
N PHE A 566 -17.35 4.78 2.04
CA PHE A 566 -18.41 4.75 1.05
C PHE A 566 -17.83 4.83 -0.37
N ILE A 567 -18.27 3.91 -1.22
CA ILE A 567 -18.07 3.96 -2.66
C ILE A 567 -19.43 4.08 -3.31
N PHE A 568 -19.69 5.21 -3.96
CA PHE A 568 -20.89 5.42 -4.76
C PHE A 568 -20.58 5.06 -6.21
N ASN A 569 -21.04 3.89 -6.65
CA ASN A 569 -20.97 3.47 -8.04
C ASN A 569 -22.21 3.97 -8.78
N VAL A 570 -22.01 4.98 -9.62
CA VAL A 570 -23.06 5.57 -10.45
C VAL A 570 -22.84 5.12 -11.89
N THR A 571 -23.77 4.37 -12.49
CA THR A 571 -23.51 3.66 -13.78
C THR A 571 -24.21 4.28 -15.01
N GLY A 572 -25.18 5.16 -14.81
CA GLY A 572 -26.07 5.65 -15.86
C GLY A 572 -27.30 4.75 -16.11
N PRO A 573 -28.32 5.24 -16.82
CA PRO A 573 -29.57 4.53 -17.15
C PRO A 573 -29.41 3.33 -18.10
N GLY A 574 -28.17 2.91 -18.38
CA GLY A 574 -27.85 1.82 -19.30
C GLY A 574 -27.58 2.24 -20.75
N VAL A 575 -27.23 1.24 -21.56
CA VAL A 575 -26.81 1.37 -22.96
C VAL A 575 -27.92 1.97 -23.83
N GLY A 576 -27.64 3.06 -24.53
CA GLY A 576 -28.54 3.66 -25.52
C GLY A 576 -29.49 4.75 -25.00
N VAL A 577 -29.39 5.13 -23.73
CA VAL A 577 -30.16 6.25 -23.15
C VAL A 577 -29.20 7.42 -22.89
N PRO A 578 -29.34 8.57 -23.59
CA PRO A 578 -28.64 9.78 -23.21
C PRO A 578 -29.11 10.18 -21.80
N ALA A 579 -28.23 10.10 -20.82
CA ALA A 579 -28.52 10.66 -19.51
C ALA A 579 -27.38 11.51 -19.02
N SER A 580 -27.76 12.64 -18.47
CA SER A 580 -26.93 13.46 -17.62
C SER A 580 -27.24 13.09 -16.17
N HIS A 581 -26.21 12.92 -15.37
CA HIS A 581 -26.36 12.99 -13.93
C HIS A 581 -26.54 14.46 -13.55
N ILE A 582 -27.71 14.80 -13.02
CA ILE A 582 -28.08 16.18 -12.68
C ILE A 582 -27.99 16.34 -11.17
N LEU A 583 -27.09 17.22 -10.74
CA LEU A 583 -27.00 17.69 -9.36
C LEU A 583 -27.15 19.21 -9.36
N ASN A 584 -28.38 19.69 -9.21
CA ASN A 584 -28.67 21.13 -9.21
C ASN A 584 -29.02 21.60 -7.80
N ASN A 585 -28.14 22.42 -7.21
CA ASN A 585 -28.29 22.92 -5.84
C ASN A 585 -28.51 21.79 -4.82
N VAL A 586 -27.68 20.74 -4.92
CA VAL A 586 -27.71 19.59 -4.01
C VAL A 586 -26.78 19.88 -2.84
N LYS A 587 -27.28 19.66 -1.63
CA LYS A 587 -26.47 19.75 -0.41
C LYS A 587 -26.07 18.34 0.03
N THR A 588 -24.78 18.12 0.27
CA THR A 588 -24.29 16.90 0.92
C THR A 588 -24.06 17.19 2.40
N THR A 589 -24.59 16.33 3.26
CA THR A 589 -24.42 16.40 4.73
C THR A 589 -23.73 15.13 5.19
N LEU A 590 -22.58 15.27 5.85
CA LEU A 590 -21.82 14.15 6.41
C LEU A 590 -22.07 14.06 7.92
N VAL A 591 -22.35 12.85 8.41
CA VAL A 591 -22.61 12.58 9.84
C VAL A 591 -21.71 11.42 10.29
N GLY A 592 -20.69 11.72 11.08
CA GLY A 592 -19.76 10.72 11.63
C GLY A 592 -18.74 10.15 10.63
N VAL A 593 -18.72 10.66 9.40
CA VAL A 593 -17.80 10.29 8.32
C VAL A 593 -17.10 11.52 7.75
N ASN A 594 -15.86 11.33 7.31
CA ASN A 594 -15.04 12.38 6.68
C ASN A 594 -15.12 12.32 5.15
N PRO A 595 -14.89 13.45 4.45
CA PRO A 595 -14.82 13.46 2.98
C PRO A 595 -13.83 12.45 2.39
N SER A 596 -12.68 12.23 3.04
CA SER A 596 -11.67 11.23 2.63
C SER A 596 -12.17 9.78 2.69
N GLN A 597 -13.33 9.53 3.27
CA GLN A 597 -13.92 8.20 3.34
C GLN A 597 -14.93 7.94 2.22
N ILE A 598 -15.11 8.90 1.30
CA ILE A 598 -16.16 8.85 0.28
C ILE A 598 -15.56 8.95 -1.12
N LEU A 599 -15.77 7.93 -1.94
CA LEU A 599 -15.44 7.91 -3.37
C LEU A 599 -16.72 7.95 -4.20
N TRP A 600 -16.82 8.93 -5.09
CA TRP A 600 -17.86 8.96 -6.13
C TRP A 600 -17.28 8.42 -7.43
N ASN A 601 -17.57 7.16 -7.73
CA ASN A 601 -17.19 6.51 -8.98
C ASN A 601 -18.35 6.64 -9.99
N VAL A 602 -18.27 7.67 -10.84
CA VAL A 602 -19.27 7.95 -11.87
C VAL A 602 -18.80 7.39 -13.21
N THR A 603 -19.46 6.33 -13.65
CA THR A 603 -19.14 5.58 -14.88
C THR A 603 -20.30 5.66 -15.87
N PHE A 604 -20.00 5.56 -17.16
CA PHE A 604 -21.00 5.47 -18.22
C PHE A 604 -20.66 4.24 -19.08
N LEU A 605 -21.62 3.34 -19.29
CA LEU A 605 -21.44 2.15 -20.13
C LEU A 605 -21.90 2.40 -21.57
N PRO A 606 -21.07 2.19 -22.61
CA PRO A 606 -21.48 2.35 -24.00
C PRO A 606 -22.28 1.18 -24.56
N MET A 607 -23.16 1.52 -25.53
CA MET A 607 -23.02 1.04 -26.92
C MET A 607 -22.39 -0.36 -27.08
N ALA A 608 -23.14 -1.46 -26.95
CA ALA A 608 -22.73 -2.67 -27.66
C ALA A 608 -22.82 -2.36 -29.16
N ALA A 609 -21.72 -1.87 -29.74
CA ALA A 609 -21.54 -1.85 -31.18
C ALA A 609 -21.36 -3.30 -31.62
N GLU A 610 -22.48 -3.96 -31.95
CA GLU A 610 -22.46 -5.13 -32.81
C GLU A 610 -21.70 -4.75 -34.09
N ARG A 611 -20.48 -5.26 -34.22
CA ARG A 611 -19.80 -5.31 -35.51
C ARG A 611 -20.54 -6.32 -36.37
N ASN A 612 -21.07 -5.87 -37.49
CA ASN A 612 -20.97 -6.63 -38.74
C ASN A 612 -19.85 -6.03 -39.57
#